data_AF-A0A8H4LYR5-F1
#
_entry.id   AF-A0A8H4LYR5-F1
#
_cell.length_a   1.000
_cell.length_b   1.000
_cell.length_c   1.000
_cell.angle_alpha   90.00
_cell.angle_beta   90.00
_cell.angle_gamma   90.00
#
_symmetry.space_group_name_H-M   'P 1'
#
loop_
_entity.id
_entity.type
_entity.pdbx_description
1 polymer ?
#
loop_
_entity_poly.entity_id
_entity_poly.type
_entity_poly.pdbx_seq_one_letter_code
_entity_poly.pdbx_strand_id
1 'polypeptide(L)'
;MPRKFKTAASTAQNRESQRRSRVRRKELVDDLKRRLDEYERRGAAASLEIQAAAKAVNAENAQLRVLLEMHGVSRQQVDGHLATVRLAGTVDAGDEQHEHPSEESCRQQQQGREESALSEPSLGQGPPIPPSSLANRRAQQEAQLPEAANMPPQRPHGTLETSCDMAAAILVQLHHQTDAGRARAALGCTGTSNCSVKNLRIFQLMDSLLG
;
A
#
# COMPACT_ATOMS: atom_id res chain seq x y z
N MET A 1 44.54 17.93 19.05
CA MET A 1 44.26 16.52 18.72
C MET A 1 45.10 16.11 17.52
N PRO A 2 45.87 15.01 17.57
CA PRO A 2 46.76 14.62 16.48
C PRO A 2 45.96 14.10 15.28
N ARG A 3 46.21 14.66 14.09
CA ARG A 3 45.59 14.23 12.83
C ARG A 3 46.19 12.87 12.44
N LYS A 4 45.36 11.82 12.38
CA LYS A 4 45.79 10.50 11.89
C LYS A 4 46.19 10.64 10.41
N PHE A 5 47.46 10.44 10.09
CA PHE A 5 47.95 10.44 8.71
C PHE A 5 47.34 9.25 7.95
N LYS A 6 46.66 9.54 6.84
CA LYS A 6 46.06 8.51 5.99
C LYS A 6 47.18 7.79 5.24
N THR A 7 47.33 6.49 5.47
CA THR A 7 48.28 5.65 4.72
C THR A 7 47.69 5.28 3.35
N ALA A 8 48.54 5.03 2.36
CA ALA A 8 48.12 4.58 1.03
C ALA A 8 47.30 3.28 1.07
N ALA A 9 47.60 2.39 2.00
CA ALA A 9 46.82 1.17 2.23
C ALA A 9 45.40 1.49 2.74
N SER A 10 45.24 2.44 3.66
CA SER A 10 43.94 2.85 4.20
C SER A 10 43.06 3.53 3.14
N THR A 11 43.65 4.33 2.25
CA THR A 11 42.90 4.96 1.15
C THR A 11 42.45 3.93 0.10
N ALA A 12 43.28 2.93 -0.21
CA ALA A 12 42.91 1.81 -1.08
C ALA A 12 41.75 0.98 -0.49
N GLN A 13 41.82 0.64 0.80
CA GLN A 13 40.73 -0.08 1.49
C GLN A 13 39.42 0.70 1.50
N ASN A 14 39.48 2.03 1.68
CA ASN A 14 38.29 2.88 1.64
C ASN A 14 37.65 2.88 0.24
N ARG A 15 38.46 2.98 -0.83
CA ARG A 15 37.99 2.90 -2.22
C ARG A 15 37.32 1.55 -2.50
N GLU A 16 37.93 0.46 -2.06
CA GLU A 16 37.36 -0.88 -2.25
C GLU A 16 36.06 -1.06 -1.46
N SER A 17 36.01 -0.56 -0.21
CA SER A 17 34.79 -0.57 0.61
C SER A 17 33.66 0.25 -0.04
N GLN A 18 34.01 1.42 -0.61
CA GLN A 18 33.10 2.27 -1.33
C GLN A 18 32.59 1.58 -2.60
N ARG A 19 33.48 0.92 -3.36
CA ARG A 19 33.11 0.14 -4.56
C ARG A 19 32.14 -0.97 -4.18
N ARG A 20 32.46 -1.78 -3.17
CA ARG A 20 31.59 -2.87 -2.68
C ARG A 20 30.24 -2.36 -2.21
N SER A 21 30.20 -1.23 -1.52
CA SER A 21 28.94 -0.60 -1.09
C SER A 21 28.10 -0.17 -2.29
N ARG A 22 28.72 0.45 -3.31
CA ARG A 22 28.04 0.83 -4.55
C ARG A 22 27.51 -0.38 -5.32
N VAL A 23 28.28 -1.47 -5.38
CA VAL A 23 27.87 -2.73 -6.01
C VAL A 23 26.65 -3.32 -5.29
N ARG A 24 26.71 -3.50 -3.96
CA ARG A 24 25.56 -4.02 -3.19
C ARG A 24 24.31 -3.16 -3.33
N ARG A 25 24.47 -1.82 -3.33
CA ARG A 25 23.35 -0.92 -3.54
C ARG A 25 22.76 -1.07 -4.94
N LYS A 26 23.60 -1.22 -5.96
CA LYS A 26 23.15 -1.48 -7.34
C LYS A 26 22.39 -2.81 -7.42
N GLU A 27 22.95 -3.88 -6.87
CA GLU A 27 22.31 -5.21 -6.84
C GLU A 27 20.94 -5.18 -6.16
N LEU A 28 20.83 -4.49 -5.02
CA LEU A 28 19.54 -4.32 -4.34
C LEU A 28 18.54 -3.55 -5.21
N VAL A 29 18.96 -2.47 -5.85
CA VAL A 29 18.07 -1.69 -6.73
C VAL A 29 17.63 -2.52 -7.92
N ASP A 30 18.54 -3.29 -8.51
CA ASP A 30 18.23 -4.15 -9.65
C ASP A 30 17.28 -5.31 -9.25
N ASP A 31 17.45 -5.90 -8.05
CA ASP A 31 16.52 -6.89 -7.49
C ASP A 31 15.13 -6.31 -7.24
N LEU A 32 15.05 -5.11 -6.65
CA LEU A 32 13.77 -4.44 -6.41
C LEU A 32 13.03 -4.11 -7.71
N LYS A 33 13.75 -3.61 -8.72
CA LYS A 33 13.16 -3.35 -10.05
C LYS A 33 12.61 -4.64 -10.66
N ARG A 34 13.38 -5.72 -10.65
CA ARG A 34 12.93 -7.02 -11.15
C ARG A 34 11.66 -7.50 -10.47
N ARG A 35 11.58 -7.36 -9.14
CA ARG A 35 10.38 -7.74 -8.39
C ARG A 35 9.18 -6.87 -8.76
N LEU A 36 9.38 -5.56 -8.90
CA LEU A 36 8.32 -4.64 -9.33
C LEU A 36 7.77 -5.04 -10.70
N ASP A 37 8.64 -5.25 -11.69
CA ASP A 37 8.24 -5.69 -13.04
C ASP A 37 7.44 -7.01 -12.99
N GLU A 38 7.82 -7.94 -12.11
CA GLU A 38 7.10 -9.20 -11.92
C GLU A 38 5.72 -8.99 -11.31
N TYR A 39 5.58 -8.08 -10.34
CA TYR A 39 4.28 -7.73 -9.77
C TYR A 39 3.40 -7.00 -10.79
N GLU A 40 3.95 -6.07 -11.56
CA GLU A 40 3.22 -5.36 -12.62
C GLU A 40 2.70 -6.34 -13.68
N ARG A 41 3.54 -7.28 -14.14
CA ARG A 41 3.13 -8.31 -15.09
C ARG A 41 2.05 -9.21 -14.53
N ARG A 42 2.17 -9.64 -13.27
CA ARG A 42 1.15 -10.48 -12.61
C ARG A 42 -0.16 -9.72 -12.42
N GLY A 43 -0.10 -8.45 -12.01
CA GLY A 43 -1.28 -7.60 -11.89
C GLY A 43 -1.99 -7.44 -13.23
N ALA A 44 -1.24 -7.10 -14.30
CA ALA A 44 -1.79 -6.97 -15.64
C ALA A 44 -2.42 -8.28 -16.15
N ALA A 45 -1.72 -9.42 -15.98
CA ALA A 45 -2.24 -10.72 -16.39
C ALA A 45 -3.52 -11.09 -15.63
N ALA A 46 -3.53 -10.94 -14.30
CA ALA A 46 -4.69 -11.24 -13.47
C ALA A 46 -5.90 -10.37 -13.85
N SER A 47 -5.70 -9.06 -14.10
CA SER A 47 -6.78 -8.18 -14.54
C SER A 47 -7.36 -8.60 -15.90
N LEU A 48 -6.53 -9.04 -16.84
CA LEU A 48 -6.99 -9.53 -18.14
C LEU A 48 -7.79 -10.84 -18.01
N GLU A 49 -7.36 -11.75 -17.14
CA GLU A 49 -8.08 -13.01 -16.87
C GLU A 49 -9.47 -12.74 -16.28
N ILE A 50 -9.56 -11.85 -15.29
CA ILE A 50 -10.85 -11.45 -14.69
C ILE A 50 -11.75 -10.81 -15.75
N GLN A 51 -11.23 -9.92 -16.59
CA GLN A 51 -12.00 -9.29 -17.67
C GLN A 51 -12.48 -10.31 -18.71
N ALA A 52 -11.65 -11.29 -19.06
CA ALA A 52 -12.03 -12.34 -19.99
C ALA A 52 -13.13 -13.22 -19.41
N ALA A 53 -13.01 -13.62 -18.13
CA ALA A 53 -14.03 -14.37 -17.42
C ALA A 53 -15.35 -13.58 -17.32
N ALA A 54 -15.30 -12.29 -16.96
CA ALA A 54 -16.48 -11.44 -16.91
C ALA A 54 -17.20 -11.32 -18.27
N LYS A 55 -16.44 -11.21 -19.37
CA LYS A 55 -17.00 -11.19 -20.73
C LYS A 55 -17.66 -12.52 -21.08
N ALA A 56 -17.05 -13.64 -20.75
CA ALA A 56 -17.62 -14.97 -20.97
C ALA A 56 -18.94 -15.16 -20.21
N VAL A 57 -18.95 -14.84 -18.91
CA VAL A 57 -20.16 -14.89 -18.06
C VAL A 57 -21.25 -13.97 -18.58
N ASN A 58 -20.92 -12.77 -19.05
CA ASN A 58 -21.91 -11.86 -19.65
C ASN A 58 -22.50 -12.43 -20.94
N ALA A 59 -21.71 -13.09 -21.78
CA ALA A 59 -22.19 -13.73 -23.00
C ALA A 59 -23.13 -14.91 -22.67
N GLU A 60 -22.76 -15.75 -21.71
CA GLU A 60 -23.61 -16.84 -21.23
C GLU A 60 -24.91 -16.30 -20.62
N ASN A 61 -24.84 -15.29 -19.76
CA ASN A 61 -26.01 -14.64 -19.16
C ASN A 61 -26.93 -14.03 -20.22
N ALA A 62 -26.38 -13.47 -21.31
CA ALA A 62 -27.19 -12.97 -22.42
C ALA A 62 -27.93 -14.11 -23.11
N GLN A 63 -27.27 -15.24 -23.38
CA GLN A 63 -27.90 -16.41 -23.99
C GLN A 63 -28.97 -17.02 -23.07
N LEU A 64 -28.69 -17.15 -21.77
CA LEU A 64 -29.66 -17.62 -20.79
C LEU A 64 -30.90 -16.72 -20.72
N ARG A 65 -30.73 -15.39 -20.76
CA ARG A 65 -31.84 -14.44 -20.80
C ARG A 65 -32.71 -14.61 -22.04
N VAL A 66 -32.11 -14.86 -23.21
CA VAL A 66 -32.85 -15.19 -24.44
C VAL A 66 -33.60 -16.51 -24.30
N LEU A 67 -32.96 -17.53 -23.73
CA LEU A 67 -33.61 -18.83 -23.50
C LEU A 67 -34.82 -18.69 -22.57
N LEU A 68 -34.69 -17.94 -21.48
CA LEU A 68 -35.79 -17.67 -20.54
C LEU A 68 -36.94 -16.92 -21.21
N GLU A 69 -36.62 -15.95 -22.08
CA GLU A 69 -37.59 -15.23 -22.89
C GLU A 69 -38.37 -16.18 -23.81
N MET A 70 -37.69 -17.14 -24.44
CA MET A 70 -38.34 -18.20 -25.23
C MET A 70 -39.27 -19.09 -24.40
N HIS A 71 -38.98 -19.29 -23.11
CA HIS A 71 -39.80 -20.08 -22.20
C HIS A 71 -40.90 -19.24 -21.51
N GLY A 72 -41.13 -18.00 -21.97
CA GLY A 72 -42.21 -17.14 -21.51
C GLY A 72 -41.88 -16.30 -20.27
N VAL A 73 -40.62 -16.27 -19.83
CA VAL A 73 -40.16 -15.39 -18.75
C VAL A 73 -39.67 -14.08 -19.35
N SER A 74 -40.39 -12.99 -19.11
CA SER A 74 -40.03 -11.67 -19.63
C SER A 74 -38.79 -11.09 -18.94
N ARG A 75 -38.07 -10.20 -19.64
CA ARG A 75 -36.92 -9.48 -19.09
C ARG A 75 -37.25 -8.73 -17.80
N GLN A 76 -38.44 -8.14 -17.71
CA GLN A 76 -38.90 -7.41 -16.51
C GLN A 76 -39.08 -8.32 -15.29
N GLN A 77 -39.54 -9.56 -15.49
CA GLN A 77 -39.64 -10.54 -14.39
C GLN A 77 -38.26 -10.95 -13.89
N VAL A 78 -37.30 -11.16 -14.80
CA VAL A 78 -35.91 -11.45 -14.44
C VAL A 78 -35.28 -10.27 -13.69
N ASP A 79 -35.41 -9.05 -14.20
CA ASP A 79 -34.84 -7.85 -13.58
C ASP A 79 -35.50 -7.54 -12.23
N GLY A 80 -36.81 -7.75 -12.10
CA GLY A 80 -37.52 -7.67 -10.82
C GLY A 80 -37.00 -8.69 -9.81
N HIS A 81 -36.81 -9.94 -10.23
CA HIS A 81 -36.22 -10.97 -9.37
C HIS A 81 -34.79 -10.62 -8.96
N LEU A 82 -33.92 -10.20 -9.90
CA LEU A 82 -32.56 -9.75 -9.59
C LEU A 82 -32.54 -8.54 -8.65
N ALA A 83 -33.47 -7.60 -8.79
CA ALA A 83 -33.62 -6.48 -7.87
C ALA A 83 -34.02 -6.95 -6.46
N THR A 84 -34.94 -7.92 -6.35
CA THR A 84 -35.28 -8.52 -5.04
C THR A 84 -34.10 -9.24 -4.40
N VAL A 85 -33.29 -9.98 -5.20
CA VAL A 85 -32.08 -10.67 -4.70
C VAL A 85 -31.00 -9.68 -4.26
N ARG A 86 -30.78 -8.60 -5.01
CA ARG A 86 -29.85 -7.52 -4.63
C ARG A 86 -30.26 -6.83 -3.32
N LEU A 87 -31.57 -6.60 -3.13
CA LEU A 87 -32.12 -6.04 -1.89
C LEU A 87 -32.10 -7.04 -0.73
N ALA A 88 -32.19 -8.33 -1.01
CA ALA A 88 -32.16 -9.40 -0.02
C ALA A 88 -30.75 -9.76 0.48
N GLY A 89 -29.68 -9.26 -0.17
CA GLY A 89 -28.32 -9.30 0.37
C GLY A 89 -27.71 -10.70 0.56
N THR A 90 -28.28 -11.75 -0.04
CA THR A 90 -27.80 -13.11 0.15
C THR A 90 -27.14 -13.65 -1.12
N VAL A 91 -25.86 -13.31 -1.32
CA VAL A 91 -24.71 -14.23 -1.35
C VAL A 91 -23.48 -13.51 -1.91
N ASP A 92 -22.46 -13.41 -1.05
CA ASP A 92 -21.04 -13.56 -1.38
C ASP A 92 -20.52 -12.79 -2.63
N ALA A 93 -20.48 -11.47 -2.53
CA ALA A 93 -19.53 -10.67 -3.29
C ALA A 93 -18.48 -10.17 -2.30
N GLY A 94 -17.27 -10.73 -2.40
CA GLY A 94 -16.10 -10.28 -1.67
C GLY A 94 -15.99 -8.77 -1.73
N ASP A 95 -15.99 -8.19 -0.55
CA ASP A 95 -15.76 -6.79 -0.26
C ASP A 95 -14.35 -6.40 -0.72
N GLU A 96 -14.24 -5.76 -1.89
CA GLU A 96 -13.13 -4.86 -2.21
C GLU A 96 -13.71 -3.55 -2.75
N GLN A 97 -14.01 -2.65 -1.82
CA GLN A 97 -14.00 -1.22 -2.12
C GLN A 97 -12.56 -0.81 -2.46
N HIS A 98 -12.23 -0.82 -3.75
CA HIS A 98 -11.15 0.00 -4.27
C HIS A 98 -11.68 0.85 -5.42
N GLU A 99 -11.53 2.16 -5.23
CA GLU A 99 -11.97 3.21 -6.12
C GLU A 99 -11.53 2.98 -7.57
N HIS A 100 -12.44 3.36 -8.47
CA HIS A 100 -12.19 3.56 -9.89
C HIS A 100 -10.90 4.37 -10.16
N PRO A 101 -10.02 3.96 -11.07
CA PRO A 101 -9.31 4.88 -11.93
C PRO A 101 -10.15 5.09 -13.20
N SER A 102 -10.47 6.35 -13.47
CA SER A 102 -11.22 6.84 -14.62
C SER A 102 -10.68 6.33 -15.96
N GLU A 103 -11.60 5.96 -16.85
CA GLU A 103 -11.37 5.55 -18.24
C GLU A 103 -10.89 6.69 -19.16
N GLU A 104 -10.43 7.83 -18.62
CA GLU A 104 -10.08 9.03 -19.39
C GLU A 104 -8.64 9.08 -19.91
N SER A 105 -7.73 8.19 -19.47
CA SER A 105 -6.32 8.28 -19.87
C SER A 105 -6.02 7.69 -21.26
N CYS A 106 -6.89 6.84 -21.82
CA CYS A 106 -6.59 6.13 -23.08
C CYS A 106 -7.07 6.85 -24.36
N ARG A 107 -7.92 7.89 -24.27
CA ARG A 107 -8.40 8.63 -25.47
C ARG A 107 -7.43 9.70 -25.97
N GLN A 108 -6.54 10.23 -25.13
CA GLN A 108 -5.72 11.41 -25.49
C GLN A 108 -4.47 11.12 -26.32
N GLN A 109 -4.08 9.85 -26.50
CA GLN A 109 -2.79 9.53 -27.16
C GLN A 109 -2.89 9.25 -28.67
N GLN A 110 -4.07 9.35 -29.27
CA GLN A 110 -4.27 9.06 -30.71
C GLN A 110 -4.66 10.28 -31.57
N GLN A 111 -4.78 11.49 -31.00
CA GLN A 111 -5.08 12.72 -31.75
C GLN A 111 -3.92 13.72 -31.66
N GLY A 112 -2.86 13.50 -32.45
CA GLY A 112 -1.72 14.43 -32.51
C GLY A 112 -0.60 14.07 -33.48
N ARG A 113 -0.89 13.30 -34.54
CA ARG A 113 0.04 13.07 -35.66
C ARG A 113 -0.60 13.63 -36.92
N GLU A 114 -0.24 14.87 -37.25
CA GLU A 114 -0.41 15.65 -38.49
C GLU A 114 -0.17 17.12 -38.07
N GLU A 115 0.65 17.99 -38.66
CA GLU A 115 1.57 18.00 -39.79
C GLU A 115 2.42 19.30 -39.68
N SER A 116 3.65 19.29 -40.20
CA SER A 116 4.42 20.41 -40.81
C SER A 116 4.53 21.81 -40.17
N ALA A 117 5.76 22.23 -39.86
CA ALA A 117 6.56 23.15 -40.71
C ALA A 117 7.60 23.98 -39.91
N LEU A 118 8.86 23.86 -40.36
CA LEU A 118 9.89 24.90 -40.52
C LEU A 118 10.08 25.99 -39.43
N SER A 119 11.28 26.01 -38.82
CA SER A 119 12.21 27.17 -38.81
C SER A 119 13.43 26.90 -37.91
N GLU A 120 14.63 26.83 -38.48
CA GLU A 120 15.86 27.35 -37.83
C GLU A 120 15.91 28.86 -38.13
N PRO A 121 16.46 29.76 -37.27
CA PRO A 121 17.91 29.74 -37.00
C PRO A 121 18.42 30.35 -35.66
N SER A 122 19.71 30.10 -35.42
CA SER A 122 20.75 31.04 -34.93
C SER A 122 21.20 31.06 -33.47
N LEU A 123 22.54 31.10 -33.38
CA LEU A 123 23.44 31.23 -32.24
C LEU A 123 23.16 32.45 -31.34
N GLY A 124 23.29 32.26 -30.02
CA GLY A 124 23.35 33.34 -29.05
C GLY A 124 23.76 32.86 -27.65
N GLN A 125 24.87 33.41 -27.15
CA GLN A 125 25.50 33.11 -25.87
C GLN A 125 24.58 33.44 -24.68
N GLY A 126 24.45 32.51 -23.74
CA GLY A 126 23.80 32.76 -22.44
C GLY A 126 24.74 33.47 -21.45
N PRO A 127 24.25 34.41 -20.62
CA PRO A 127 25.05 35.12 -19.63
C PRO A 127 25.41 34.25 -18.41
N PRO A 128 26.49 34.60 -17.66
CA PRO A 128 27.00 33.77 -16.56
C PRO A 128 26.10 33.84 -15.32
N ILE A 129 25.80 32.67 -14.76
CA ILE A 129 25.07 32.53 -13.48
C ILE A 129 26.07 32.72 -12.32
N PRO A 130 25.82 33.63 -11.34
CA PRO A 130 26.67 33.79 -10.17
C PRO A 130 26.46 32.67 -9.12
N PRO A 131 27.48 32.29 -8.33
CA PRO A 131 27.35 31.27 -7.30
C PRO A 131 26.70 31.81 -6.01
N SER A 132 25.48 31.36 -5.70
CA SER A 132 24.74 31.70 -4.47
C SER A 132 25.04 30.73 -3.32
N SER A 133 25.92 31.18 -2.41
CA SER A 133 25.75 31.24 -0.94
C SER A 133 25.08 30.10 -0.14
N LEU A 134 25.20 28.83 -0.53
CA LEU A 134 24.81 27.69 0.35
C LEU A 134 25.91 27.24 1.33
N ALA A 135 27.07 27.92 1.36
CA ALA A 135 28.18 27.57 2.24
C ALA A 135 28.07 28.12 3.69
N ASN A 136 27.15 29.05 3.98
CA ASN A 136 27.15 29.77 5.27
C ASN A 136 26.02 29.43 6.26
N ARG A 137 25.08 28.53 5.95
CA ARG A 137 24.01 28.15 6.91
C ARG A 137 24.34 26.98 7.84
N ARG A 138 25.48 26.32 7.66
CA ARG A 138 25.82 25.10 8.43
C ARG A 138 26.56 25.35 9.74
N ALA A 139 26.90 26.60 10.07
CA ALA A 139 27.76 26.95 11.21
C ALA A 139 27.09 27.84 12.29
N GLN A 140 25.77 28.07 12.22
CA GLN A 140 25.06 28.94 13.18
C GLN A 140 23.81 28.32 13.81
N GLN A 141 23.63 27.00 13.73
CA GLN A 141 22.48 26.32 14.35
C GLN A 141 22.92 25.27 15.38
N GLU A 142 23.96 25.60 16.15
CA GLU A 142 24.26 25.00 17.46
C GLU A 142 23.94 26.04 18.54
N ALA A 143 22.66 26.16 18.90
CA ALA A 143 22.16 26.58 20.21
C ALA A 143 20.64 26.77 20.13
N GLN A 144 19.93 26.26 21.14
CA GLN A 144 18.49 26.40 21.43
C GLN A 144 17.61 25.23 20.96
N LEU A 145 17.61 24.17 21.78
CA LEU A 145 16.44 23.29 21.95
C LEU A 145 15.43 24.00 22.88
N PRO A 146 14.12 23.97 22.59
CA PRO A 146 13.10 24.19 23.61
C PRO A 146 12.85 22.90 24.39
N GLU A 147 12.79 23.07 25.71
CA GLU A 147 12.54 22.07 26.74
C GLU A 147 11.04 21.70 26.73
N ALA A 148 10.68 20.64 26.02
CA ALA A 148 9.34 20.04 26.11
C ALA A 148 9.37 18.94 27.17
N ALA A 149 9.16 19.34 28.42
CA ALA A 149 8.91 18.41 29.51
C ALA A 149 7.52 17.77 29.36
N ASN A 150 7.50 16.46 29.61
CA ASN A 150 6.35 15.63 29.97
C ASN A 150 5.54 14.98 28.82
N MET A 151 6.18 14.02 28.13
CA MET A 151 5.45 12.88 27.55
C MET A 151 6.22 11.59 27.93
N PRO A 152 5.59 10.61 28.59
CA PRO A 152 6.28 9.37 28.96
C PRO A 152 6.75 8.65 27.68
N PRO A 153 7.89 7.92 27.74
CA PRO A 153 8.43 7.25 26.57
C PRO A 153 7.46 6.14 26.17
N GLN A 154 6.68 6.38 25.12
CA GLN A 154 5.98 5.31 24.42
C GLN A 154 7.07 4.45 23.80
N ARG A 155 7.33 3.30 24.44
CA ARG A 155 8.08 2.21 23.81
C ARG A 155 7.47 2.02 22.42
N PRO A 156 8.27 1.91 21.35
CA PRO A 156 7.73 1.60 20.04
C PRO A 156 7.02 0.27 20.20
N HIS A 157 5.68 0.32 20.30
CA HIS A 157 4.85 -0.86 20.20
C HIS A 157 5.29 -1.52 18.91
N GLY A 158 5.86 -2.73 19.01
CA GLY A 158 6.25 -3.49 17.84
C GLY A 158 5.06 -3.49 16.90
N THR A 159 5.30 -3.41 15.60
CA THR A 159 4.31 -3.26 14.52
C THR A 159 3.19 -4.32 14.48
N LEU A 160 3.14 -5.22 15.48
CA LEU A 160 2.22 -6.34 15.66
C LEU A 160 1.70 -6.46 17.11
N GLU A 161 1.77 -5.40 17.93
CA GLU A 161 1.25 -5.39 19.29
C GLU A 161 0.14 -4.35 19.48
N THR A 162 -0.94 -4.75 20.16
CA THR A 162 -2.09 -3.90 20.52
C THR A 162 -2.18 -3.85 22.06
N SER A 163 -2.63 -2.74 22.64
CA SER A 163 -2.84 -2.68 24.10
C SER A 163 -3.92 -3.68 24.54
N CYS A 164 -3.81 -4.25 25.75
CA CYS A 164 -4.81 -5.18 26.28
C CYS A 164 -6.21 -4.55 26.31
N ASP A 165 -6.32 -3.24 26.51
CA ASP A 165 -7.60 -2.52 26.50
C ASP A 165 -8.24 -2.48 25.12
N MET A 166 -7.46 -2.12 24.11
CA MET A 166 -7.94 -2.12 22.73
C MET A 166 -8.25 -3.53 22.25
N ALA A 167 -7.39 -4.50 22.58
CA ALA A 167 -7.61 -5.90 22.24
C ALA A 167 -8.86 -6.49 22.92
N ALA A 168 -9.12 -6.14 24.18
CA ALA A 168 -10.34 -6.56 24.88
C ALA A 168 -11.58 -5.88 24.29
N ALA A 169 -11.51 -4.60 23.95
CA ALA A 169 -12.62 -3.90 23.29
C ALA A 169 -12.98 -4.53 21.94
N ILE A 170 -11.98 -4.91 21.14
CA ILE A 170 -12.17 -5.61 19.86
C ILE A 170 -12.87 -6.95 20.08
N LEU A 171 -12.43 -7.75 21.07
CA LEU A 171 -13.05 -9.03 21.39
C LEU A 171 -14.52 -8.88 21.86
N VAL A 172 -14.81 -7.87 22.69
CA VAL A 172 -16.19 -7.56 23.15
C VAL A 172 -17.08 -7.11 21.98
N GLN A 173 -16.55 -6.33 21.05
CA GLN A 173 -17.30 -5.84 19.89
C GLN A 173 -17.66 -6.96 18.93
N LEU A 174 -16.74 -7.90 18.68
CA LEU A 174 -17.00 -9.07 17.83
C LEU A 174 -17.86 -10.12 18.53
N HIS A 175 -17.76 -10.25 19.85
CA HIS A 175 -18.52 -11.22 20.63
C HIS A 175 -19.42 -10.51 21.64
N HIS A 176 -20.70 -10.34 21.29
CA HIS A 176 -21.75 -9.75 22.14
C HIS A 176 -21.98 -10.44 23.52
N GLN A 177 -21.25 -11.50 23.84
CA GLN A 177 -21.39 -12.30 25.07
C GLN A 177 -20.15 -12.29 25.98
N THR A 178 -19.04 -11.66 25.58
CA THR A 178 -17.84 -11.58 26.42
C THR A 178 -17.75 -10.25 27.15
N ASP A 179 -17.65 -10.28 28.48
CA ASP A 179 -17.33 -9.12 29.32
C ASP A 179 -15.85 -8.72 29.13
N ALA A 180 -15.55 -7.42 29.17
CA ALA A 180 -14.21 -6.85 29.00
C ALA A 180 -13.20 -7.43 30.02
N GLY A 181 -13.65 -7.73 31.24
CA GLY A 181 -12.83 -8.40 32.25
C GLY A 181 -12.45 -9.84 31.86
N ARG A 182 -13.38 -10.57 31.25
CA ARG A 182 -13.17 -11.94 30.76
C ARG A 182 -12.29 -11.97 29.50
N ALA A 183 -12.46 -10.98 28.61
CA ALA A 183 -11.61 -10.81 27.44
C ALA A 183 -10.15 -10.50 27.83
N ARG A 184 -9.94 -9.62 28.82
CA ARG A 184 -8.59 -9.35 29.37
C ARG A 184 -7.96 -10.59 30.01
N ALA A 185 -8.73 -11.38 30.76
CA ALA A 185 -8.24 -12.62 31.33
C ALA A 185 -7.85 -13.65 30.26
N ALA A 186 -8.65 -13.80 29.19
CA ALA A 186 -8.36 -14.69 28.07
C ALA A 186 -7.12 -14.29 27.25
N LEU A 187 -6.86 -12.98 27.18
CA LEU A 187 -5.64 -12.40 26.61
C LEU A 187 -4.39 -12.61 27.49
N GLY A 188 -4.55 -13.13 28.71
CA GLY A 188 -3.45 -13.37 29.65
C GLY A 188 -3.03 -12.12 30.43
N CYS A 189 -3.84 -11.07 30.45
CA CYS A 189 -3.54 -9.84 31.19
C CYS A 189 -4.01 -9.99 32.66
N THR A 190 -3.11 -9.88 33.63
CA THR A 190 -3.43 -9.90 35.08
C THR A 190 -3.31 -8.51 35.68
N GLY A 191 -4.44 -7.91 36.08
CA GLY A 191 -4.49 -6.60 36.75
C GLY A 191 -4.77 -5.40 35.83
N THR A 192 -4.49 -4.20 36.34
CA THR A 192 -4.75 -2.90 35.66
C THR A 192 -3.52 -2.30 34.97
N SER A 193 -2.44 -3.07 34.81
CA SER A 193 -1.19 -2.58 34.20
C SER A 193 -1.32 -2.40 32.67
N ASN A 194 -0.56 -1.44 32.13
CA ASN A 194 -0.44 -1.19 30.69
C ASN A 194 0.26 -2.38 30.00
N CYS A 195 -0.50 -3.42 29.67
CA CYS A 195 -0.03 -4.63 29.00
C CYS A 195 -0.31 -4.54 27.49
N SER A 196 0.61 -5.06 26.67
CA SER A 196 0.43 -5.21 25.21
C SER A 196 0.36 -6.69 24.84
N VAL A 197 -0.50 -7.00 23.88
CA VAL A 197 -0.73 -8.35 23.36
C VAL A 197 -0.39 -8.39 21.89
N LYS A 198 0.12 -9.54 21.44
CA LYS A 198 0.40 -9.77 20.02
C LYS A 198 -0.90 -9.83 19.24
N ASN A 199 -0.97 -9.18 18.09
CA ASN A 199 -2.17 -9.18 17.24
C ASN A 199 -2.59 -10.60 16.86
N LEU A 200 -1.64 -11.51 16.66
CA LEU A 200 -1.90 -12.93 16.43
C LEU A 200 -2.72 -13.59 17.55
N ARG A 201 -2.55 -13.16 18.80
CA ARG A 201 -3.29 -13.72 19.93
C ARG A 201 -4.77 -13.33 19.93
N ILE A 202 -5.09 -12.15 19.39
CA ILE A 202 -6.47 -11.68 19.23
C ILE A 202 -7.18 -12.60 18.21
N PHE A 203 -6.57 -12.81 17.05
CA PHE A 203 -7.11 -13.70 16.01
C PHE A 203 -7.26 -15.15 16.50
N GLN A 204 -6.30 -15.68 17.25
CA GLN A 204 -6.41 -17.03 17.85
C GLN A 204 -7.58 -17.15 18.84
N LEU A 205 -7.85 -16.10 19.61
CA LEU A 205 -8.97 -16.09 20.56
C LEU A 205 -10.31 -15.96 19.86
N MET A 206 -10.39 -15.24 18.74
CA MET A 206 -11.57 -15.23 17.88
C MET A 206 -11.90 -16.64 17.38
N ASP A 207 -10.90 -17.37 16.85
CA ASP A 207 -11.10 -18.73 16.35
C ASP A 207 -11.46 -19.73 17.45
N SER A 208 -10.88 -19.57 18.66
CA SER A 208 -11.13 -20.47 19.80
C SER A 208 -12.49 -20.26 20.47
N LEU A 209 -13.17 -19.14 20.21
CA LEU A 209 -14.50 -18.81 20.75
C LEU A 209 -15.63 -19.10 19.74
N LEU A 210 -15.28 -19.61 18.55
CA LEU A 210 -16.20 -20.03 17.49
C LEU A 210 -16.33 -21.57 17.37
N GLY A 211 -15.66 -22.33 18.24
CA GLY A 211 -15.82 -23.79 18.41
C GLY A 211 -16.37 -24.14 19.78
#